data_AF-A0AAN4VNI8-F1
#
_entry.id   AF-A0AAN4VNI8-F1
#
_cell.length_a   1.000
_cell.length_b   1.000
_cell.length_c   1.000
_cell.angle_alpha   90.00
_cell.angle_beta   90.00
_cell.angle_gamma   90.00
#
_symmetry.space_group_name_H-M   'P 1'
#
loop_
_entity.id
_entity.type
_entity.pdbx_description
1 polymer ?
#
loop_
_entity_poly.entity_id
_entity_poly.type
_entity_poly.pdbx_seq_one_letter_code
_entity_poly.pdbx_strand_id
1 'polypeptide(L)'
;MFCAITRGQWFNDGNKRTALMAANHVLINADIGVFAISPSLKRDFTNRLLRYYESDDPAPLCAWLRDYAIGRLPEGLTSAESRRLETERIKSGRPSIGLPIPNPTAITEDTDNDVRSSMGM
;
A
#
# COMPACT_ATOMS: atom_id res chain seq x y z
N MET A 1 -13.54 8.34 4.30
CA MET A 1 -13.09 9.29 5.33
C MET A 1 -12.31 10.46 4.73
N PHE A 2 -11.14 10.23 4.11
CA PHE A 2 -10.28 11.29 3.56
C PHE A 2 -11.02 12.33 2.69
N CYS A 3 -11.68 11.88 1.63
CA CYS A 3 -12.35 12.76 0.64
C CYS A 3 -13.42 13.66 1.26
N ALA A 4 -14.19 13.13 2.24
CA ALA A 4 -15.25 13.89 2.89
C ALA A 4 -14.70 15.06 3.71
N ILE A 5 -13.61 14.83 4.46
CA ILE A 5 -12.98 15.88 5.28
C ILE A 5 -12.29 16.92 4.39
N THR A 6 -11.60 16.50 3.32
CA THR A 6 -10.92 17.45 2.42
C THR A 6 -11.89 18.30 1.61
N ARG A 7 -13.07 17.80 1.24
CA ARG A 7 -14.11 18.61 0.59
C ARG A 7 -14.88 19.49 1.56
N GLY A 8 -15.22 18.94 2.73
CA GLY A 8 -16.06 19.64 3.69
C GLY A 8 -15.43 20.92 4.24
N GLN A 9 -14.10 21.06 4.18
CA GLN A 9 -13.36 22.24 4.64
C GLN A 9 -13.81 22.68 6.05
N TRP A 10 -13.98 21.73 6.97
CA TRP A 10 -14.57 21.96 8.29
C TRP A 10 -13.74 22.89 9.20
N PHE A 11 -12.46 23.05 8.90
CA PHE A 11 -11.53 23.92 9.63
C PHE A 11 -11.08 25.09 8.76
N ASN A 12 -10.74 26.22 9.40
CA ASN A 12 -10.17 27.39 8.71
C ASN A 12 -8.83 27.09 8.01
N ASP A 13 -8.05 26.14 8.54
CA ASP A 13 -6.84 25.61 7.90
C ASP A 13 -6.60 24.18 8.36
N GLY A 14 -5.77 23.44 7.62
CA GLY A 14 -5.29 22.13 8.03
C GLY A 14 -6.19 20.97 7.61
N ASN A 15 -7.27 21.21 6.86
CA ASN A 15 -8.21 20.17 6.42
C ASN A 15 -7.52 18.95 5.79
N LYS A 16 -6.49 19.17 4.97
CA LYS A 16 -5.70 18.08 4.37
C LYS A 16 -4.91 17.26 5.39
N ARG A 17 -4.30 17.93 6.38
CA ARG A 17 -3.55 17.28 7.47
C ARG A 17 -4.51 16.49 8.37
N THR A 18 -5.65 17.08 8.72
CA THR A 18 -6.67 16.40 9.52
C THR A 18 -7.27 15.20 8.78
N ALA A 19 -7.58 15.35 7.50
CA ALA A 19 -8.08 14.25 6.67
C ALA A 19 -7.07 13.10 6.57
N LEU A 20 -5.78 13.44 6.40
CA LEU A 20 -4.68 12.48 6.37
C LEU A 20 -4.56 11.73 7.70
N MET A 21 -4.58 12.44 8.84
CA MET A 21 -4.50 11.84 10.17
C MET A 21 -5.70 10.95 10.47
N ALA A 22 -6.92 11.39 10.14
CA ALA A 22 -8.13 10.60 10.30
C ALA A 22 -8.12 9.34 9.43
N ALA A 23 -7.64 9.44 8.18
CA ALA A 23 -7.49 8.28 7.31
C ALA A 23 -6.45 7.29 7.85
N ASN A 24 -5.29 7.78 8.30
CA ASN A 24 -4.25 6.95 8.90
C ASN A 24 -4.71 6.24 10.16
N HIS A 25 -5.43 6.93 11.05
CA HIS A 25 -5.98 6.32 12.25
C HIS A 25 -6.88 5.12 11.93
N VAL A 26 -7.77 5.25 10.92
CA VAL A 26 -8.65 4.16 10.50
C VAL A 26 -7.87 3.02 9.85
N LEU A 27 -6.90 3.32 8.98
CA LEU A 27 -6.13 2.29 8.27
C LEU A 27 -5.20 1.49 9.19
N ILE A 28 -4.60 2.15 10.18
CA ILE A 28 -3.76 1.51 11.20
C ILE A 28 -4.62 0.64 12.12
N ASN A 29 -5.76 1.17 12.61
CA ASN A 29 -6.65 0.40 13.49
C ASN A 29 -7.28 -0.81 12.78
N ALA A 30 -7.39 -0.76 11.46
CA ALA A 30 -7.87 -1.88 10.64
C ALA A 30 -6.74 -2.84 10.20
N ASP A 31 -5.49 -2.59 10.61
CA ASP A 31 -4.30 -3.35 10.19
C ASP A 31 -4.10 -3.45 8.67
N ILE A 32 -4.56 -2.43 7.93
CA ILE A 32 -4.48 -2.36 6.47
C ILE A 32 -3.16 -1.71 6.03
N GLY A 33 -2.71 -0.68 6.77
CA GLY A 33 -1.47 0.03 6.49
C GLY A 33 -1.53 1.53 6.80
N VAL A 34 -0.68 2.30 6.12
CA VAL A 34 -0.60 3.76 6.25
C VAL A 34 -0.84 4.43 4.91
N PHE A 35 -1.62 5.51 4.96
CA PHE A 35 -1.79 6.42 3.86
C PHE A 35 -0.56 7.33 3.73
N ALA A 36 0.17 7.16 2.64
CA ALA A 36 1.33 7.97 2.28
C ALA A 36 1.39 8.18 0.76
N ILE A 37 1.59 9.43 0.34
CA ILE A 37 1.74 9.77 -1.08
C ILE A 37 3.22 9.97 -1.38
N SER A 38 3.77 9.14 -2.27
CA SER A 38 5.13 9.32 -2.78
C SER A 38 5.28 10.70 -3.45
N PRO A 39 6.44 11.39 -3.30
CA PRO A 39 6.68 12.67 -3.96
C PRO A 39 6.43 12.64 -5.47
N SER A 40 6.72 11.52 -6.15
CA SER A 40 6.49 11.35 -7.59
C SER A 40 5.01 11.38 -7.97
N LEU A 41 4.13 10.95 -7.08
CA LEU A 41 2.68 10.86 -7.31
C LEU A 41 1.92 12.11 -6.85
N LYS A 42 2.61 13.08 -6.23
CA LYS A 42 1.99 14.28 -5.66
C LYS A 42 1.24 15.10 -6.70
N ARG A 43 1.77 15.19 -7.92
CA ARG A 43 1.12 15.93 -9.03
C ARG A 43 -0.19 15.26 -9.43
N ASP A 44 -0.17 13.95 -9.62
CA ASP A 44 -1.37 13.17 -9.99
C ASP A 44 -2.43 13.18 -8.90
N PHE A 45 -2.00 13.05 -7.64
CA PHE A 45 -2.88 13.21 -6.49
C PHE A 45 -3.58 14.57 -6.50
N THR A 46 -2.84 15.65 -6.73
CA THR A 46 -3.41 17.01 -6.74
C THR A 46 -4.40 17.20 -7.90
N ASN A 47 -4.07 16.70 -9.09
CA ASN A 47 -4.96 16.77 -10.25
C ASN A 47 -6.26 15.98 -10.03
N ARG A 48 -6.18 14.79 -9.43
CA ARG A 48 -7.37 13.98 -9.11
C ARG A 48 -8.19 14.58 -7.99
N LEU A 49 -7.53 15.20 -7.00
CA LEU A 49 -8.21 15.92 -5.93
C LEU A 49 -8.97 17.15 -6.47
N LEU A 50 -8.39 17.87 -7.43
CA LEU A 50 -9.06 18.97 -8.12
C LEU A 50 -10.29 18.48 -8.89
N ARG A 51 -10.13 17.43 -9.69
CA ARG A 51 -11.25 16.80 -10.42
C ARG A 51 -12.35 16.34 -9.49
N TYR A 52 -11.98 15.75 -8.36
CA TYR A 52 -12.94 15.42 -7.32
C TYR A 52 -13.70 16.68 -6.95
N TYR A 53 -13.05 17.75 -6.49
CA TYR A 53 -13.72 19.00 -6.08
C TYR A 53 -14.71 19.53 -7.13
N GLU A 54 -14.36 19.45 -8.42
CA GLU A 54 -15.22 19.87 -9.52
C GLU A 54 -16.41 18.93 -9.77
N SER A 55 -16.22 17.60 -9.71
CA SER A 55 -17.24 16.62 -10.10
C SER A 55 -18.14 16.15 -8.96
N ASP A 56 -17.74 16.37 -7.71
CA ASP A 56 -18.35 15.78 -6.50
C ASP A 56 -18.33 14.25 -6.41
N ASP A 57 -17.75 13.57 -7.41
CA ASP A 57 -17.66 12.11 -7.45
C ASP A 57 -16.35 11.61 -6.81
N PRO A 58 -16.41 10.96 -5.62
CA PRO A 58 -15.22 10.45 -4.96
C PRO A 58 -14.70 9.15 -5.57
N ALA A 59 -15.47 8.43 -6.38
CA ALA A 59 -15.12 7.07 -6.80
C ALA A 59 -13.77 6.96 -7.52
N PRO A 60 -13.44 7.83 -8.51
CA PRO A 60 -12.16 7.77 -9.21
C PRO A 60 -10.96 8.09 -8.31
N LEU A 61 -11.13 9.02 -7.37
CA LEU A 61 -10.09 9.38 -6.42
C LEU A 61 -9.88 8.25 -5.39
N CYS A 62 -10.96 7.67 -4.86
CA CYS A 62 -10.89 6.57 -3.91
C CYS A 62 -10.24 5.32 -4.47
N ALA A 63 -10.55 4.96 -5.73
CA ALA A 63 -9.90 3.84 -6.42
C ALA A 63 -8.39 4.08 -6.54
N TRP A 64 -7.99 5.26 -7.05
CA TRP A 64 -6.58 5.60 -7.19
C TRP A 64 -5.83 5.63 -5.84
N LEU A 65 -6.46 6.14 -4.78
CA LEU A 65 -5.86 6.15 -3.45
C LEU A 65 -5.65 4.73 -2.91
N ARG A 66 -6.58 3.82 -3.15
CA ARG A 66 -6.42 2.42 -2.72
C ARG A 66 -5.22 1.77 -3.38
N ASP A 67 -4.99 2.03 -4.66
CA ASP A 67 -3.94 1.37 -5.44
C ASP A 67 -2.55 1.97 -5.20
N TYR A 68 -2.46 3.28 -5.00
CA TYR A 68 -1.19 4.01 -5.02
C TYR A 68 -0.82 4.73 -3.71
N ALA A 69 -1.79 4.95 -2.81
CA ALA A 69 -1.57 5.76 -1.61
C ALA A 69 -1.54 4.96 -0.30
N ILE A 70 -1.91 3.67 -0.32
CA ILE A 70 -1.90 2.82 0.87
C ILE A 70 -0.62 1.96 0.83
N GLY A 71 0.35 2.32 1.68
CA GLY A 71 1.52 1.48 1.93
C GLY A 71 1.18 0.44 2.99
N ARG A 72 1.42 -0.84 2.69
CA ARG A 72 1.35 -1.91 3.69
C ARG A 72 2.53 -1.73 4.65
N LEU A 73 2.29 -1.71 5.95
CA LEU A 73 3.41 -1.82 6.88
C LEU A 73 3.94 -3.26 6.82
N PRO A 74 5.26 -3.47 6.69
CA PRO A 74 5.82 -4.73 7.15
C PRO A 74 5.54 -4.80 8.65
N GLU A 75 4.82 -5.86 9.07
CA GLU A 75 4.55 -6.32 10.45
C GLU A 75 4.85 -5.28 11.54
N GLY A 76 3.81 -4.79 12.23
CA GLY A 76 3.85 -3.74 13.25
C GLY A 76 4.79 -4.00 14.42
N LEU A 77 6.09 -3.89 14.17
CA LEU A 77 7.16 -4.09 15.13
C LEU A 77 7.52 -2.75 15.76
N THR A 78 7.54 -2.73 17.09
CA THR A 78 8.17 -1.64 17.82
C THR A 78 9.68 -1.61 17.53
N SER A 79 10.33 -0.46 17.71
CA SER A 79 11.79 -0.33 17.47
C SER A 79 12.64 -1.31 18.31
N ALA A 80 12.10 -1.80 19.44
CA ALA A 80 12.72 -2.84 20.24
C ALA A 80 12.57 -4.23 19.59
N GLU A 81 11.40 -4.53 19.03
CA GLU A 81 11.11 -5.78 18.36
C GLU A 81 11.81 -5.87 16.99
N SER A 82 11.92 -4.77 16.24
CA SER A 82 12.72 -4.71 15.01
C SER A 82 14.20 -5.02 15.29
N ARG A 83 14.76 -4.47 16.37
CA ARG A 83 16.15 -4.76 16.79
C ARG A 83 16.35 -6.19 17.25
N ARG A 84 15.38 -6.75 17.98
CA ARG A 84 15.40 -8.16 18.40
C ARG A 84 15.35 -9.09 17.20
N LEU A 85 14.48 -8.82 16.24
CA LEU A 85 14.39 -9.62 15.01
C LEU A 85 15.62 -9.46 14.12
N GLU A 86 16.22 -8.27 14.01
CA GLU A 86 17.49 -8.08 13.31
C GLU A 86 18.61 -8.90 13.97
N THR A 87 18.68 -8.90 15.31
CA THR A 87 19.67 -9.65 16.08
C THR A 87 19.48 -11.16 15.95
N GLU A 88 18.24 -11.66 16.02
CA GLU A 88 17.90 -13.07 15.81
C GLU A 88 18.07 -13.49 14.34
N ARG A 89 17.89 -12.58 13.37
CA ARG A 89 18.14 -12.82 11.94
C ARG A 89 19.64 -12.98 11.64
N ILE A 90 20.48 -12.15 12.26
CA ILE A 90 21.95 -12.25 12.16
C ILE A 90 22.45 -13.55 12.80
N LYS A 91 21.89 -13.93 13.95
CA LYS A 91 22.22 -15.18 14.65
C LYS A 91 21.78 -16.44 13.91
N SER A 92 20.68 -16.37 13.15
CA SER A 92 20.14 -17.49 12.37
C SER A 92 20.65 -17.57 10.92
N GLY A 93 21.50 -16.62 10.49
CA GLY A 93 22.15 -16.64 9.17
C GLY A 93 21.20 -16.49 7.97
N ARG A 94 19.96 -16.03 8.16
CA ARG A 94 19.00 -15.85 7.06
C ARG A 94 19.28 -14.56 6.29
N PRO A 95 19.42 -14.59 4.95
CA PRO A 95 19.64 -13.39 4.16
C PRO A 95 18.42 -12.48 4.20
N SER A 96 18.66 -11.16 4.13
CA SER A 96 17.62 -10.14 4.02
C SER A 96 16.80 -10.36 2.76
N ILE A 97 15.47 -10.45 2.87
CA ILE A 97 14.57 -10.38 1.72
C ILE A 97 14.63 -8.94 1.19
N GLY A 98 15.60 -8.69 0.31
CA GLY A 98 15.52 -7.58 -0.62
C GLY A 98 14.38 -7.86 -1.60
N LEU A 99 13.62 -6.81 -1.92
CA LEU A 99 12.67 -6.85 -3.02
C LEU A 99 13.40 -7.34 -4.29
N PRO A 100 12.85 -8.25 -5.11
CA PRO A 100 13.51 -8.68 -6.34
C PRO A 100 13.69 -7.49 -7.29
N ILE A 101 14.94 -7.20 -7.67
CA ILE A 101 15.29 -6.42 -8.87
C ILE A 101 15.02 -7.32 -10.08
N PRO A 102 14.41 -6.86 -11.19
CA PRO A 102 14.10 -7.73 -12.32
C PRO A 102 15.36 -8.32 -12.99
N ASN A 103 15.25 -9.64 -13.16
CA ASN A 103 16.12 -10.72 -13.64
C ASN A 103 16.80 -10.54 -15.02
N PRO A 104 17.91 -11.27 -15.34
CA PRO A 104 18.29 -11.45 -16.75
C PRO A 104 18.31 -12.87 -17.33
N THR A 105 18.25 -13.99 -16.58
CA THR A 105 18.77 -15.26 -17.18
C THR A 105 17.97 -16.57 -17.04
N ALA A 106 17.03 -16.78 -16.13
CA ALA A 106 16.49 -18.14 -15.95
C ALA A 106 14.97 -18.24 -16.19
N ILE A 107 14.60 -18.43 -17.45
CA ILE A 107 13.35 -19.11 -17.84
C ILE A 107 13.75 -20.26 -18.77
N THR A 108 14.13 -21.39 -18.19
CA THR A 108 14.04 -22.69 -18.84
C THR A 108 13.34 -23.57 -17.83
N GLU A 109 12.10 -23.90 -18.13
CA GLU A 109 11.71 -25.27 -18.47
C GLU A 109 11.37 -26.02 -17.18
N ASP A 110 10.08 -26.13 -16.87
CA ASP A 110 9.16 -27.10 -17.47
C ASP A 110 9.14 -28.34 -16.58
N THR A 111 8.00 -29.00 -16.67
CA THR A 111 7.73 -30.35 -16.22
C THR A 111 7.45 -30.44 -14.70
N ASP A 112 6.40 -31.11 -14.26
CA ASP A 112 5.55 -31.97 -15.06
C ASP A 112 4.30 -32.36 -14.31
N ASN A 113 3.31 -32.61 -15.15
CA ASN A 113 2.48 -33.78 -15.10
C ASN A 113 1.65 -34.06 -13.86
N ASP A 114 0.38 -34.14 -14.21
CA ASP A 114 -0.44 -35.31 -13.97
C ASP A 114 -0.79 -35.52 -12.49
N VAL A 115 -2.05 -35.69 -12.18
CA VAL A 115 -2.70 -36.92 -12.58
C VAL A 115 -4.18 -36.66 -12.33
N ARG A 116 -4.94 -36.48 -13.40
CA ARG A 116 -6.11 -37.32 -13.72
C ARG A 116 -7.01 -36.60 -14.72
N SER A 117 -7.14 -37.09 -15.96
CA SER A 117 -7.82 -38.35 -16.30
C SER A 117 -9.31 -38.22 -15.94
N SER A 118 -10.29 -38.58 -16.77
CA SER A 118 -10.37 -39.20 -18.08
C SER A 118 -11.87 -39.34 -18.29
N MET A 119 -12.36 -38.89 -19.43
CA MET A 119 -13.66 -39.24 -20.03
C MET A 119 -13.59 -38.58 -21.42
N GLY A 120 -13.11 -39.20 -22.49
CA GLY A 120 -12.97 -40.62 -22.78
C GLY A 120 -14.09 -41.06 -23.71
N MET A 121 -13.89 -40.83 -25.02
CA MET A 121 -14.22 -41.65 -26.21
C MET A 121 -14.24 -40.78 -27.46
#